data_AF-A0A7Z0SN26-F1
#
_entry.id   AF-A0A7Z0SN26-F1
#
_cell.length_a   1.000
_cell.length_b   1.000
_cell.length_c   1.000
_cell.angle_alpha   90.00
_cell.angle_beta   90.00
_cell.angle_gamma   90.00
#
_symmetry.space_group_name_H-M   'P 1'
#
loop_
_entity.id
_entity.type
_entity.pdbx_description
1 polymer ?
#
loop_
_entity_poly.entity_id
_entity_poly.type
_entity_poly.pdbx_seq_one_letter_code
_entity_poly.pdbx_strand_id
1 'polypeptide(L)'
;MAVISSSSIKSKWVQAELNAVLSNQLSGKIGTAILPVLIDDVDIPILLRDTLYADFRDDYKQGVSSLIKAFRQEDPVPLLKLQTKPTTLVSTQSPCLAALDSLTKADLRRRIKSKLNRVEVGVIWYDTLYSNMENDLSGINIDMCIIELIERSVQRDLVPNLLDALCHNRPDVANP
;
A
#
# COMPACT_ATOMS: atom_id res chain seq x y z
N MET A 1 -8.73 -7.62 6.89
CA MET A 1 -8.32 -9.04 6.86
C MET A 1 -7.81 -9.35 8.25
N ALA A 2 -8.24 -10.45 8.87
CA ALA A 2 -7.82 -10.83 10.23
C ALA A 2 -7.20 -12.22 10.23
N VAL A 3 -6.08 -12.38 10.94
CA VAL A 3 -5.43 -13.68 11.10
C VAL A 3 -5.99 -14.37 12.34
N ILE A 4 -6.50 -15.60 12.17
CA ILE A 4 -7.12 -16.41 13.21
C ILE A 4 -6.18 -17.57 13.57
N SER A 5 -5.71 -17.54 14.81
CA SER A 5 -4.83 -18.54 15.41
C SER A 5 -5.17 -18.72 16.89
N SER A 6 -4.60 -19.76 17.50
CA SER A 6 -4.83 -20.05 18.92
C SER A 6 -4.47 -18.87 19.84
N SER A 7 -3.47 -18.07 19.42
CA SER A 7 -3.02 -16.88 20.14
C SER A 7 -3.80 -15.63 19.74
N SER A 8 -4.12 -15.46 18.45
CA SER A 8 -4.77 -14.25 17.96
C SER A 8 -6.22 -14.14 18.47
N ILE A 9 -6.92 -15.27 18.63
CA ILE A 9 -8.34 -15.26 19.04
C ILE A 9 -8.57 -14.77 20.48
N LYS A 10 -7.53 -14.85 21.30
CA LYS A 10 -7.51 -14.34 22.68
C LYS A 10 -7.04 -12.88 22.76
N SER A 11 -6.55 -12.32 21.65
CA SER A 11 -6.07 -10.95 21.59
C SER A 11 -7.22 -9.96 21.70
N LYS A 12 -7.07 -8.97 22.58
CA LYS A 12 -8.00 -7.84 22.69
C LYS A 12 -8.16 -7.09 21.37
N TRP A 13 -7.08 -7.01 20.58
CA TRP A 13 -7.11 -6.34 19.28
C TRP A 13 -7.99 -7.10 18.27
N VAL A 14 -7.81 -8.42 18.17
CA VAL A 14 -8.62 -9.26 17.26
C VAL A 14 -10.08 -9.27 17.68
N GLN A 15 -10.36 -9.32 18.99
CA GLN A 15 -11.72 -9.22 19.51
C GLN A 15 -12.38 -7.87 19.19
N ALA A 16 -11.64 -6.77 19.32
CA ALA A 16 -12.12 -5.44 18.95
C ALA A 16 -12.42 -5.34 17.45
N GLU A 17 -11.56 -5.92 16.59
CA GLU A 17 -11.77 -5.97 15.16
C GLU A 17 -13.04 -6.75 14.79
N LEU A 18 -13.22 -7.96 15.33
CA LEU A 18 -14.42 -8.77 15.13
C LEU A 18 -15.69 -8.04 15.60
N ASN A 19 -15.64 -7.37 16.75
CA ASN A 19 -16.75 -6.61 17.29
C ASN A 19 -17.10 -5.40 16.41
N ALA A 20 -16.10 -4.75 15.80
CA ALA A 20 -16.33 -3.62 14.89
C ALA A 20 -17.04 -4.07 13.60
N VAL A 21 -16.67 -5.23 13.06
CA VAL A 21 -17.32 -5.82 11.88
C VAL A 21 -18.77 -6.16 12.20
N LEU A 22 -19.02 -6.83 13.32
CA LEU A 22 -20.38 -7.15 13.77
C LEU A 22 -21.22 -5.89 13.94
N SER A 23 -20.67 -4.86 14.60
CA SER A 23 -21.37 -3.59 14.81
C SER A 23 -21.74 -2.90 13.49
N ASN A 24 -20.85 -2.95 12.48
CA ASN A 24 -21.11 -2.40 11.16
C ASN A 24 -22.16 -3.21 10.38
N GLN A 25 -22.14 -4.54 10.47
CA GLN A 25 -23.17 -5.40 9.87
C GLN A 25 -24.55 -5.14 10.48
N LEU A 26 -24.64 -5.04 11.80
CA LEU A 26 -25.89 -4.72 12.52
C LEU A 26 -26.40 -3.31 12.19
N SER A 27 -25.50 -2.36 11.94
CA SER A 27 -25.84 -1.00 11.52
C SER A 27 -26.28 -0.89 10.06
N GLY A 28 -26.30 -1.99 9.31
CA GLY A 28 -26.65 -2.01 7.89
C GLY A 28 -25.61 -1.36 6.97
N LYS A 29 -24.36 -1.17 7.44
CA LYS A 29 -23.29 -0.63 6.59
C LYS A 29 -22.85 -1.70 5.59
N ILE A 30 -23.24 -1.50 4.33
CA ILE A 30 -22.82 -2.31 3.19
C ILE A 30 -21.33 -2.05 2.93
N GLY A 31 -20.55 -3.12 2.74
CA GLY A 31 -19.12 -3.04 2.38
C GLY A 31 -18.11 -3.26 3.51
N THR A 32 -18.55 -3.49 4.75
CA THR A 32 -17.64 -3.97 5.81
C THR A 32 -17.60 -5.50 5.80
N ALA A 33 -16.71 -6.06 4.99
CA ALA A 33 -16.43 -7.50 5.00
C ALA A 33 -15.06 -7.76 5.66
N ILE A 34 -14.98 -8.83 6.45
CA ILE A 34 -13.71 -9.35 6.95
C ILE A 34 -13.42 -10.67 6.25
N LEU A 35 -12.21 -10.79 5.71
CA LEU A 35 -11.67 -12.04 5.20
C LEU A 35 -10.78 -12.63 6.29
N PRO A 36 -11.20 -13.70 6.99
CA PRO A 36 -10.39 -14.32 8.02
C PRO A 36 -9.42 -15.34 7.41
N VAL A 37 -8.20 -15.37 7.94
CA VAL A 37 -7.11 -16.25 7.52
C VAL A 37 -6.87 -17.25 8.64
N LEU A 38 -7.17 -18.52 8.41
CA LEU A 38 -7.03 -19.58 9.43
C LEU A 38 -5.66 -20.23 9.29
N ILE A 39 -4.84 -20.17 10.35
CA ILE A 39 -3.50 -20.75 10.35
C ILE A 39 -3.32 -21.95 11.28
N ASP A 40 -4.18 -22.08 12.30
CA ASP A 40 -4.18 -23.19 13.26
C ASP A 40 -5.59 -23.78 13.37
N ASP A 41 -5.70 -24.99 13.92
CA ASP A 41 -7.00 -25.55 14.31
C ASP A 41 -7.50 -24.88 15.60
N VAL A 42 -8.55 -24.08 15.50
CA VAL A 42 -9.07 -23.23 16.58
C VAL A 42 -10.59 -23.28 16.56
N ASP A 43 -11.20 -23.27 17.75
CA ASP A 43 -12.64 -23.12 17.88
C ASP A 43 -13.10 -21.77 17.31
N ILE A 44 -13.67 -21.82 16.11
CA ILE A 44 -14.08 -20.63 15.39
C ILE A 44 -15.34 -20.03 16.05
N PRO A 45 -15.29 -18.74 16.46
CA PRO A 45 -16.43 -18.04 17.03
C PRO A 45 -17.61 -18.09 16.07
N ILE A 46 -18.82 -18.19 16.63
CA ILE A 46 -20.05 -18.32 15.85
C ILE A 46 -20.22 -17.20 14.82
N LEU A 47 -19.72 -16.00 15.15
CA LEU A 47 -19.74 -14.80 14.32
C LEU A 47 -19.03 -14.96 12.97
N LEU A 48 -18.05 -15.86 12.91
CA LEU A 48 -17.26 -16.08 11.72
C LEU A 48 -17.79 -17.26 10.90
N ARG A 49 -18.56 -18.20 11.47
CA ARG A 49 -18.84 -19.51 10.85
C ARG A 49 -19.44 -19.42 9.44
N ASP A 50 -20.21 -18.37 9.18
CA ASP A 50 -20.86 -18.13 7.88
C ASP A 50 -20.04 -17.22 6.94
N THR A 51 -18.82 -16.86 7.33
CA THR A 51 -17.88 -16.05 6.53
C THR A 51 -16.97 -16.92 5.67
N LEU A 52 -16.52 -16.39 4.54
CA LEU A 52 -15.56 -17.08 3.68
C LEU A 52 -14.16 -16.95 4.30
N TYR A 53 -13.44 -18.07 4.39
CA TYR A 53 -12.10 -18.14 4.97
C TYR A 53 -11.05 -18.50 3.94
N ALA A 54 -9.84 -18.01 4.16
CA ALA A 54 -8.67 -18.63 3.57
C ALA A 54 -8.01 -19.57 4.58
N ASP A 55 -8.04 -20.86 4.26
CA ASP A 55 -7.44 -21.91 5.08
C ASP A 55 -5.98 -22.13 4.68
N PHE A 56 -5.07 -21.96 5.63
CA PHE A 56 -3.63 -22.16 5.48
C PHE A 56 -3.11 -23.34 6.30
N ARG A 57 -3.97 -24.12 6.96
CA ARG A 57 -3.56 -25.20 7.86
C ARG A 57 -2.81 -26.32 7.12
N ASP A 58 -3.26 -26.67 5.92
CA ASP A 58 -2.73 -27.83 5.17
C ASP A 58 -1.69 -27.46 4.09
N ASP A 59 -1.96 -26.42 3.29
CA ASP A 59 -1.10 -26.05 2.16
C ASP A 59 -1.10 -24.53 1.94
N TYR A 60 0.09 -23.94 2.10
CA TYR A 60 0.31 -22.51 1.87
C TYR A 60 -0.10 -22.05 0.47
N LYS A 61 0.21 -22.80 -0.59
CA LYS A 61 -0.14 -22.44 -1.96
C LYS A 61 -1.64 -22.46 -2.17
N GLN A 62 -2.35 -23.41 -1.55
CA GLN A 62 -3.81 -23.43 -1.59
C GLN A 62 -4.42 -22.26 -0.83
N GLY A 63 -3.92 -21.94 0.37
CA GLY A 63 -4.35 -20.77 1.13
C GLY A 63 -4.19 -19.48 0.34
N VAL A 64 -3.02 -19.27 -0.29
CA VAL A 64 -2.76 -18.09 -1.14
C VAL A 64 -3.68 -18.05 -2.37
N SER A 65 -3.88 -19.19 -3.04
CA SER A 65 -4.78 -19.28 -4.21
C SER A 65 -6.22 -18.90 -3.83
N SER A 66 -6.70 -19.38 -2.68
CA SER A 66 -8.01 -19.07 -2.13
C SER A 66 -8.15 -17.58 -1.78
N LEU A 67 -7.12 -16.97 -1.18
CA LEU A 67 -7.09 -15.52 -0.94
C LEU A 67 -7.21 -14.73 -2.25
N ILE A 68 -6.39 -15.05 -3.25
CA ILE A 68 -6.38 -14.34 -4.53
C ILE A 68 -7.76 -14.45 -5.22
N LYS A 69 -8.40 -15.62 -5.13
CA LYS A 69 -9.76 -15.81 -5.67
C LYS A 69 -10.77 -14.94 -4.93
N ALA A 70 -10.73 -14.88 -3.60
CA ALA A 70 -11.62 -14.05 -2.80
C ALA A 70 -11.48 -12.56 -3.16
N PHE A 71 -10.26 -12.05 -3.31
CA PHE A 71 -10.02 -10.66 -3.73
C PHE A 71 -10.49 -10.36 -5.16
N ARG A 72 -10.46 -11.34 -6.07
CA ARG A 72 -10.97 -11.17 -7.44
C ARG A 72 -12.49 -11.19 -7.54
N GLN A 73 -13.16 -11.71 -6.51
CA GLN A 73 -14.63 -11.82 -6.43
C GLN A 73 -15.28 -10.63 -5.73
N GLU A 74 -14.50 -9.68 -5.22
CA GLU A 74 -15.05 -8.35 -4.98
C GLU A 74 -15.52 -7.82 -6.35
N ASP A 75 -16.84 -7.77 -6.55
CA ASP A 75 -17.44 -6.85 -7.50
C ASP A 75 -16.69 -5.53 -7.34
N PRO A 76 -16.32 -4.83 -8.43
CA PRO A 76 -15.61 -3.57 -8.31
C PRO A 76 -16.40 -2.76 -7.31
N VAL A 77 -15.81 -2.59 -6.12
CA VAL A 77 -16.35 -1.70 -5.10
C VAL A 77 -16.66 -0.46 -5.92
N PRO A 78 -17.91 0.05 -5.94
CA PRO A 78 -18.11 1.38 -6.48
C PRO A 78 -17.19 2.17 -5.62
N LEU A 79 -15.99 2.49 -6.16
CA LEU A 79 -14.99 3.28 -5.49
C LEU A 79 -15.82 4.36 -4.90
N LEU A 80 -15.80 4.49 -3.56
CA LEU A 80 -16.42 5.64 -2.90
C LEU A 80 -16.10 6.76 -3.86
N LYS A 81 -17.14 7.29 -4.52
CA LYS A 81 -16.98 8.51 -5.26
C LYS A 81 -16.69 9.48 -4.11
N LEU A 82 -15.42 9.51 -3.64
CA LEU A 82 -14.65 10.72 -3.50
C LEU A 82 -15.28 11.59 -4.53
N GLN A 83 -16.10 12.53 -4.08
CA GLN A 83 -16.83 13.38 -4.98
C GLN A 83 -15.77 13.92 -5.91
N THR A 84 -15.67 13.30 -7.07
CA THR A 84 -15.17 13.89 -8.28
C THR A 84 -16.30 14.86 -8.57
N LYS A 85 -16.29 15.97 -7.82
CA LYS A 85 -16.49 17.28 -8.43
C LYS A 85 -15.84 17.12 -9.80
N PRO A 86 -16.61 17.24 -10.89
CA PRO A 86 -16.21 16.73 -12.19
C PRO A 86 -14.84 17.31 -12.50
N THR A 87 -13.80 16.52 -12.23
CA THR A 87 -12.48 16.75 -12.76
C THR A 87 -12.59 16.06 -14.08
N THR A 88 -13.14 16.84 -15.00
CA THR A 88 -12.99 16.68 -16.43
C THR A 88 -11.66 15.98 -16.67
N LEU A 89 -11.74 14.82 -17.34
CA LEU A 89 -10.60 14.19 -17.98
C LEU A 89 -10.03 15.18 -18.99
N VAL A 90 -9.21 16.08 -18.48
CA VAL A 90 -8.18 16.78 -19.22
C VAL A 90 -6.91 16.17 -18.67
N SER A 91 -6.11 15.60 -19.56
CA SER A 91 -4.70 15.33 -19.32
C SER A 91 -4.01 16.65 -18.99
N THR A 92 -4.12 17.12 -17.75
CA THR A 92 -3.12 18.00 -17.17
C THR A 92 -2.27 17.10 -16.30
N GLN A 93 -1.30 16.42 -16.93
CA GLN A 93 -0.06 16.14 -16.20
C GLN A 93 0.30 17.44 -15.50
N SER A 94 0.47 17.42 -14.18
CA SER A 94 0.98 18.62 -13.51
C SER A 94 2.26 19.03 -14.24
N PRO A 95 2.54 20.34 -14.41
CA PRO A 95 3.74 20.78 -15.13
C PRO A 95 5.01 20.17 -14.53
N CYS A 96 4.98 19.85 -13.23
CA CYS A 96 6.01 19.07 -12.56
C CYS A 96 6.11 17.63 -13.09
N LEU A 97 5.02 16.88 -13.15
CA LEU A 97 5.01 15.48 -13.64
C LEU A 97 5.53 15.39 -15.07
N ALA A 98 5.05 16.26 -15.97
CA ALA A 98 5.51 16.30 -17.35
C ALA A 98 7.01 16.63 -17.45
N ALA A 99 7.49 17.57 -16.63
CA ALA A 99 8.90 17.92 -16.58
C ALA A 99 9.77 16.76 -16.07
N LEU A 100 9.36 16.07 -15.01
CA LEU A 100 10.12 14.95 -14.46
C LEU A 100 10.09 13.69 -15.34
N ASP A 101 8.94 13.39 -15.95
CA ASP A 101 8.75 12.22 -16.82
C ASP A 101 9.64 12.29 -18.08
N SER A 102 9.95 13.51 -18.54
CA SER A 102 10.86 13.73 -19.67
C SER A 102 12.36 13.54 -19.34
N LEU A 103 12.72 13.39 -18.06
CA LEU A 103 14.12 13.31 -17.62
C LEU A 103 14.70 11.90 -17.77
N THR A 104 16.00 11.83 -18.05
CA THR A 104 16.73 10.57 -17.91
C THR A 104 16.89 10.21 -16.42
N LYS A 105 17.11 8.93 -16.11
CA LYS A 105 17.42 8.48 -14.73
C LYS A 105 18.65 9.20 -14.16
N ALA A 106 19.62 9.54 -15.00
CA ALA A 106 20.81 10.27 -14.59
C ALA A 106 20.48 11.72 -14.19
N ASP A 107 19.64 12.40 -14.96
CA ASP A 107 19.21 13.76 -14.68
C ASP A 107 18.30 13.82 -13.45
N LEU A 108 17.35 12.88 -13.34
CA LEU A 108 16.49 12.75 -12.16
C LEU A 108 17.33 12.56 -10.89
N ARG A 109 18.30 11.64 -10.92
CA ARG A 109 19.25 11.42 -9.81
C ARG A 109 20.01 12.70 -9.45
N ARG A 110 20.50 13.43 -10.47
CA ARG A 110 21.25 14.67 -10.27
C ARG A 110 20.40 15.74 -9.59
N ARG A 111 19.14 15.88 -10.00
CA ARG A 111 18.21 16.86 -9.43
C ARG A 111 17.79 16.51 -8.01
N ILE A 112 17.47 15.23 -7.75
CA ILE A 112 17.20 14.75 -6.38
C ILE A 112 18.40 15.03 -5.48
N LYS A 113 19.61 14.66 -5.91
CA LYS A 113 20.84 14.91 -5.14
C LYS A 113 21.07 16.40 -4.85
N SER A 114 20.80 17.26 -5.83
CA SER A 114 21.05 18.69 -5.69
C SER A 114 20.05 19.41 -4.79
N LYS A 115 18.83 18.87 -4.64
CA LYS A 115 17.71 19.59 -4.02
C LYS A 115 17.26 18.95 -2.72
N LEU A 116 17.45 17.64 -2.53
CA LEU A 116 16.97 16.92 -1.37
C LEU A 116 18.12 16.56 -0.42
N ASN A 117 17.86 16.70 0.87
CA ASN A 117 18.70 16.15 1.93
C ASN A 117 18.29 14.71 2.29
N ARG A 118 19.04 14.05 3.17
CA ARG A 118 18.80 12.64 3.53
C ARG A 118 17.40 12.39 4.09
N VAL A 119 16.91 13.30 4.93
CA VAL A 119 15.58 13.19 5.56
C VAL A 119 14.50 13.25 4.48
N GLU A 120 14.64 14.17 3.53
CA GLU A 120 13.69 14.34 2.43
C GLU A 120 13.72 13.15 1.47
N VAL A 121 14.90 12.60 1.15
CA VAL A 121 15.00 11.33 0.42
C VAL A 121 14.29 10.21 1.18
N GLY A 122 14.40 10.18 2.50
CA GLY A 122 13.67 9.22 3.34
C GLY A 122 12.15 9.35 3.28
N VAL A 123 11.63 10.58 3.20
CA VAL A 123 10.17 10.82 2.99
C VAL A 123 9.73 10.31 1.64
N ILE A 124 10.42 10.70 0.56
CA ILE A 124 10.12 10.22 -0.80
C ILE A 124 10.21 8.69 -0.87
N TRP A 125 11.21 8.10 -0.21
CA TRP A 125 11.36 6.65 -0.12
C TRP A 125 10.16 5.98 0.53
N TYR A 126 9.69 6.51 1.66
CA TYR A 126 8.51 5.97 2.34
C TYR A 126 7.25 6.09 1.47
N ASP A 127 7.03 7.26 0.88
CA ASP A 127 5.85 7.52 0.03
C ASP A 127 5.84 6.65 -1.24
N THR A 128 7.03 6.29 -1.75
CA THR A 128 7.19 5.48 -2.96
C THR A 128 7.18 3.98 -2.67
N LEU A 129 7.94 3.52 -1.68
CA LEU A 129 8.25 2.11 -1.44
C LEU A 129 7.54 1.52 -0.22
N TYR A 130 6.84 2.34 0.57
CA TYR A 130 6.16 1.96 1.80
C TYR A 130 7.06 1.23 2.81
N SER A 131 8.37 1.50 2.77
CA SER A 131 9.36 1.00 3.73
C SER A 131 10.13 2.17 4.35
N ASN A 132 10.76 1.93 5.52
CA ASN A 132 11.64 2.92 6.12
C ASN A 132 13.04 2.80 5.51
N MET A 133 13.53 3.87 4.90
CA MET A 133 14.85 3.93 4.28
C MET A 133 15.98 3.55 5.24
N GLU A 134 15.90 3.91 6.53
CA GLU A 134 16.93 3.58 7.53
C GLU A 134 16.93 2.08 7.90
N ASN A 135 15.81 1.37 7.72
CA ASN A 135 15.79 -0.08 7.90
C ASN A 135 16.56 -0.79 6.78
N ASP A 136 16.53 -0.22 5.57
CA ASP A 136 17.12 -0.80 4.37
C ASP A 136 18.57 -0.33 4.14
N LEU A 137 18.91 0.90 4.54
CA LEU A 137 20.15 1.59 4.15
C LEU A 137 20.74 2.46 5.28
N SER A 138 20.74 1.94 6.51
CA SER A 138 21.33 2.63 7.67
C SER A 138 22.80 2.98 7.45
N GLY A 139 23.18 4.24 7.66
CA GLY A 139 24.57 4.70 7.56
C GLY A 139 25.17 4.72 6.15
N ILE A 140 24.39 4.38 5.11
CA ILE A 140 24.83 4.40 3.71
C ILE A 140 24.84 5.85 3.18
N ASN A 141 25.72 6.17 2.24
CA ASN A 141 25.80 7.50 1.64
C ASN A 141 24.48 7.89 0.93
N ILE A 142 24.03 9.16 1.06
CA ILE A 142 22.82 9.68 0.40
C ILE A 142 22.83 9.44 -1.12
N ASP A 143 23.99 9.50 -1.77
CA ASP A 143 24.13 9.18 -3.19
C ASP A 143 23.64 7.76 -3.52
N MET A 144 24.01 6.79 -2.68
CA MET A 144 23.58 5.40 -2.83
C MET A 144 22.10 5.24 -2.46
N CYS A 145 21.60 5.96 -1.46
CA CYS A 145 20.17 5.97 -1.14
C CYS A 145 19.32 6.44 -2.33
N ILE A 146 19.74 7.49 -3.05
CA ILE A 146 19.02 7.99 -4.22
C ILE A 146 19.08 6.99 -5.39
N ILE A 147 20.22 6.34 -5.60
CA ILE A 147 20.36 5.29 -6.62
C ILE A 147 19.39 4.14 -6.32
N GLU A 148 19.42 3.62 -5.09
CA GLU A 148 18.55 2.54 -4.64
C GLU A 148 17.07 2.94 -4.73
N LEU A 149 16.72 4.18 -4.40
CA LEU A 149 15.35 4.69 -4.53
C LEU A 149 14.86 4.57 -5.97
N ILE A 150 15.64 5.08 -6.93
CA ILE A 150 15.29 5.06 -8.35
C ILE A 150 15.26 3.62 -8.88
N GLU A 151 16.27 2.82 -8.53
CA GLU A 151 16.39 1.45 -9.02
C GLU A 151 15.27 0.55 -8.51
N ARG A 152 14.94 0.60 -7.22
CA ARG A 152 13.82 -0.16 -6.64
C ARG A 152 12.48 0.30 -7.17
N SER A 153 12.32 1.61 -7.42
CA SER A 153 11.10 2.14 -8.03
C SER A 153 10.90 1.60 -9.44
N VAL A 154 11.98 1.49 -10.23
CA VAL A 154 11.92 0.87 -11.57
C VAL A 154 11.63 -0.63 -11.48
N GLN A 155 12.34 -1.36 -10.62
CA GLN A 155 12.17 -2.81 -10.49
C GLN A 155 10.76 -3.22 -10.05
N ARG A 156 10.08 -2.36 -9.30
CA ARG A 156 8.72 -2.61 -8.79
C ARG A 156 7.61 -1.94 -9.60
N ASP A 157 7.94 -1.29 -10.72
CA ASP A 157 7.00 -0.52 -11.55
C ASP A 157 6.27 0.61 -10.78
N LEU A 158 7.00 1.27 -9.88
CA LEU A 158 6.55 2.36 -9.01
C LEU A 158 7.09 3.74 -9.45
N VAL A 159 7.56 3.86 -10.69
CA VAL A 159 8.04 5.15 -11.22
C VAL A 159 6.95 6.24 -11.17
N PRO A 160 5.68 5.98 -11.53
CA PRO A 160 4.63 6.98 -11.40
C PRO A 160 4.46 7.48 -9.95
N ASN A 161 4.54 6.57 -8.98
CA ASN A 161 4.45 6.90 -7.55
C ASN A 161 5.66 7.73 -7.10
N LEU A 162 6.87 7.42 -7.59
CA LEU A 162 8.06 8.21 -7.32
C LEU A 162 7.92 9.64 -7.85
N LEU A 163 7.44 9.80 -9.08
CA LEU A 163 7.27 11.12 -9.70
C LEU A 163 6.17 11.92 -9.00
N ASP A 164 5.06 11.27 -8.62
CA ASP A 164 3.99 11.90 -7.86
C ASP A 164 4.46 12.33 -6.47
N ALA A 165 5.16 11.46 -5.74
CA ALA A 165 5.74 11.77 -4.43
C ALA A 165 6.73 12.95 -4.50
N LEU A 166 7.57 13.00 -5.54
CA LEU A 166 8.48 14.12 -5.79
C LEU A 166 7.71 15.41 -6.08
N CYS A 167 6.70 15.36 -6.95
CA CYS A 167 5.91 16.55 -7.28
C CYS A 167 5.05 17.05 -6.12
N HIS A 168 4.58 16.15 -5.26
CA HIS A 168 3.79 16.50 -4.09
C HIS A 168 4.65 17.16 -3.00
N ASN A 169 5.79 16.55 -2.67
CA ASN A 169 6.62 16.98 -1.56
C ASN A 169 7.64 18.06 -1.96
N ARG A 170 8.22 17.96 -3.17
CA ARG A 170 9.33 18.79 -3.65
C ARG A 170 9.20 19.14 -5.14
N PRO A 171 8.21 19.97 -5.52
CA PRO A 171 8.00 20.37 -6.92
C PRO A 171 9.20 21.14 -7.52
N ASP A 172 10.09 21.68 -6.68
CA ASP A 172 11.32 22.35 -7.11
C ASP A 172 12.32 21.42 -7.82
N VAL A 173 12.20 20.10 -7.65
CA VAL A 173 13.01 19.09 -8.38
C VAL A 173 12.72 19.09 -9.88
N ALA A 174 11.51 19.50 -10.29
CA ALA A 174 11.12 19.57 -11.69
C ALA A 174 11.78 20.74 -12.45
N ASN A 175 12.34 21.71 -11.73
CA ASN A 175 13.00 22.85 -12.33
C ASN A 175 14.46 22.50 -12.70
N PRO A 176 14.95 22.97 -13.86
CA PRO A 176 16.33 22.76 -14.31
C PRO A 176 17.39 23.36 -13.38
#